data_AF-A0A382I528-F1
#
_entry.id   AF-A0A382I528-F1
#
_cell.length_a   1.000
_cell.length_b   1.000
_cell.length_c   1.000
_cell.angle_alpha   90.00
_cell.angle_beta   90.00
_cell.angle_gamma   90.00
#
_symmetry.space_group_name_H-M   'P 1'
#
loop_
_entity.id
_entity.type
_entity.pdbx_description
1 polymer ?
#
loop_
_entity_poly.entity_id
_entity_poly.type
_entity_poly.pdbx_seq_one_letter_code
_entity_poly.pdbx_strand_id
1 'polypeptide(L)' 'ISNLTLMATENSEIQLLAAGVYRDTVINKAGTWRIASRHLDLDKPY' A
#
# COMPACT_ATOMS: atom_id res chain seq x y z
N ILE A 1 1.48 -9.38 6.59
CA ILE A 1 1.43 -9.20 5.12
C ILE A 1 -0.03 -9.02 4.78
N SER A 2 -0.34 -8.01 3.97
CA SER A 2 -1.72 -7.63 3.67
C SER A 2 -1.85 -7.30 2.19
N ASN A 3 -3.04 -7.52 1.63
CA ASN A 3 -3.32 -7.20 0.22
C ASN A 3 -3.54 -5.68 0.06
N LEU A 4 -3.10 -5.16 -1.08
CA LEU A 4 -3.30 -3.78 -1.51
C LEU A 4 -3.93 -3.77 -2.91
N THR A 5 -4.99 -2.99 -3.06
CA THR A 5 -5.60 -2.68 -4.36
C THR A 5 -5.53 -1.17 -4.55
N LEU A 6 -4.80 -0.72 -5.57
CA LEU A 6 -4.67 0.68 -5.95
C LEU A 6 -5.66 0.98 -7.07
N MET A 7 -6.54 1.95 -6.84
CA MET A 7 -7.54 2.39 -7.81
C MET A 7 -7.43 3.89 -8.00
N ALA A 8 -7.75 4.36 -9.21
CA ALA A 8 -7.90 5.77 -9.52
C ALA A 8 -9.22 6.03 -10.23
N THR A 9 -9.65 7.29 -10.20
CA THR A 9 -10.76 7.75 -11.03
C THR A 9 -10.19 8.59 -12.15
N GLU A 10 -10.38 8.15 -13.39
CA GLU A 10 -9.99 8.87 -14.59
C GLU A 10 -11.19 8.94 -15.52
N ASN A 11 -11.49 10.12 -16.07
CA ASN A 11 -12.64 10.34 -16.95
C ASN A 11 -13.98 9.84 -16.37
N SER A 12 -14.22 10.08 -15.09
CA SER A 12 -15.42 9.63 -14.36
C SER A 12 -15.58 8.11 -14.25
N GLU A 13 -14.57 7.32 -14.60
CA GLU A 13 -14.56 5.87 -14.45
C GLU A 13 -13.54 5.43 -13.39
N ILE A 14 -13.89 4.40 -12.62
CA ILE A 14 -12.97 3.77 -11.65
C ILE A 14 -12.12 2.76 -12.41
N GLN A 15 -10.80 2.90 -12.29
CA GLN A 15 -9.84 2.00 -12.91
C GLN A 15 -8.90 1.37 -11.88
N LEU A 16 -8.61 0.08 -12.06
CA LEU A 16 -7.59 -0.63 -11.29
C LEU A 16 -6.21 -0.24 -11.81
N LEU A 17 -5.45 0.47 -10.97
CA LEU A 17 -4.06 0.79 -11.27
C LEU A 17 -3.20 -0.44 -11.06
N ALA A 18 -3.13 -0.98 -9.84
CA ALA A 18 -2.29 -2.14 -9.50
C ALA A 18 -2.90 -2.95 -8.34
N ALA A 19 -2.52 -4.21 -8.25
CA ALA A 19 -2.82 -5.07 -7.12
C ALA A 19 -1.53 -5.71 -6.59
N GLY A 20 -1.48 -6.02 -5.30
CA GLY A 20 -0.28 -6.60 -4.72
C GLY A 20 -0.38 -6.86 -3.24
N VAL A 21 0.79 -7.01 -2.63
CA VAL A 21 0.93 -7.18 -1.19
C VAL A 21 1.85 -6.13 -0.62
N TYR A 22 1.58 -5.75 0.62
CA TYR A 22 2.49 -4.90 1.40
C TYR A 22 2.83 -5.54 2.74
N ARG A 23 4.01 -5.16 3.22
CA ARG A 23 4.49 -5.52 4.55
C ARG A 23 5.08 -4.29 5.22
N ASP A 24 4.50 -3.92 6.35
CA ASP A 24 5.02 -2.86 7.19
C ASP A 24 5.90 -3.42 8.30
N THR A 25 7.00 -2.73 8.57
CA THR A 25 7.69 -2.80 9.86
C THR A 25 7.22 -1.62 10.69
N VAL A 26 6.64 -1.90 11.86
CA VAL A 26 6.15 -0.87 12.78
C VAL A 26 7.04 -0.77 14.01
N ILE A 27 7.18 0.45 14.54
CA ILE A 27 7.92 0.73 15.78
C ILE A 27 7.01 1.49 16.74
N ASN A 28 7.11 1.16 18.02
CA ASN A 28 6.46 1.94 19.07
C ASN A 28 7.45 3.02 19.54
N LYS A 29 7.07 4.30 19.37
CA LYS A 29 7.82 5.44 19.89
C LYS A 29 6.92 6.21 20.84
N ALA A 30 7.29 6.25 22.12
CA ALA A 30 6.55 6.94 23.18
C ALA A 30 5.06 6.55 23.23
N GLY A 31 4.76 5.25 23.16
CA GLY A 31 3.38 4.74 23.20
C GLY A 31 2.63 4.85 21.86
N THR A 32 3.20 5.48 20.85
CA THR A 32 2.59 5.63 19.53
C THR A 32 3.22 4.67 18.52
N TRP A 33 2.40 3.83 17.88
CA TRP A 33 2.84 3.01 16.77
C TRP A 33 3.03 3.85 15.51
N ARG A 34 4.17 3.66 14.85
CA ARG A 34 4.51 4.31 13.58
C ARG A 34 5.05 3.28 12.60
N ILE A 35 4.78 3.48 11.32
CA ILE A 35 5.42 2.70 10.25
C ILE A 35 6.87 3.18 10.13
N ALA A 36 7.81 2.27 10.31
CA ALA A 36 9.24 2.52 10.13
C ALA A 36 9.66 2.27 8.67
N SER A 37 9.11 1.24 8.05
CA SER A 37 9.30 0.94 6.63
C SER A 37 8.11 0.16 6.07
N ARG A 38 7.96 0.21 4.75
CA ARG A 38 6.97 -0.53 3.98
C ARG A 38 7.66 -1.17 2.78
N HIS A 39 7.48 -2.47 2.61
CA HIS A 39 7.81 -3.20 1.39
C HIS A 39 6.54 -3.40 0.57
N LEU A 40 6.62 -3.18 -0.73
CA LEU A 40 5.52 -3.33 -1.68
C LEU A 40 5.94 -4.26 -2.81
N ASP A 41 5.14 -5.29 -3.06
CA ASP A 41 5.23 -6.10 -4.27
C ASP A 41 3.93 -5.90 -5.05
N LEU A 42 4.01 -5.15 -6.15
CA LEU A 42 2.90 -4.85 -7.04
C LEU A 42 2.99 -5.67 -8.33
N ASP A 43 1.83 -6.01 -8.90
CA ASP A 43 1.72 -6.68 -10.19
C ASP A 43 2.14 -5.80 -11.38
N LYS A 44 2.24 -4.49 -11.18
CA LYS A 44 2.65 -3.50 -12.17
C LYS A 44 3.72 -2.55 -11.61
N PRO A 45 4.64 -2.06 -12.45
CA PRO A 45 5.89 -1.38 -12.04
C PRO A 45 5.73 0.11 -11.68
N TYR A 46 4.63 0.49 -11.01
CA TYR A 46 4.36 1.88 -10.61
C TYR A 46 5.41 2.47 -9.66
#